data_AF-A0A099S6C4-F1
#
_entry.id   AF-A0A099S6C4-F1
#
_cell.length_a   1.000
_cell.length_b   1.000
_cell.length_c   1.000
_cell.angle_alpha   90.00
_cell.angle_beta   90.00
_cell.angle_gamma   90.00
#
_symmetry.space_group_name_H-M   'P 1'
#
loop_
_entity.id
_entity.type
_entity.pdbx_description
1 polymer ?
#
loop_
_entity_poly.entity_id
_entity_poly.type
_entity_poly.pdbx_seq_one_letter_code
_entity_poly.pdbx_strand_id
1 'polypeptide(L)'
;MAISIQPVAILLIIIVISNCFISFGKSNLLNKSYILLSSVLSLAGIVGIITTRPRLIESLYKNASRGEFDSDFVTWAIEKFDSFAVISMIATCLITIFLTIHLFLTRNKRGFVWTNITGTVIFLMIINFLAGVWYSLGTINILFDVAGYISNLTVSEFFALHIPLIVKRILIGKREA
;
A
#
# COMPACT_ATOMS: atom_id res chain seq x y z
N MET A 1 9.50 24.87 -16.55
CA MET A 1 9.67 23.41 -16.40
C MET A 1 8.29 22.84 -16.09
N ALA A 2 7.59 22.30 -17.10
CA ALA A 2 6.23 21.79 -16.91
C ALA A 2 6.31 20.39 -16.30
N ILE A 3 5.77 20.23 -15.09
CA ILE A 3 5.68 18.93 -14.42
C ILE A 3 4.65 18.11 -15.20
N SER A 4 5.12 17.27 -16.11
CA SER A 4 4.30 16.29 -16.82
C SER A 4 3.91 15.19 -15.83
N ILE A 5 2.82 15.41 -15.08
CA ILE A 5 2.24 14.37 -14.23
C ILE A 5 1.69 13.28 -15.15
N GLN A 6 2.21 12.05 -15.04
CA GLN A 6 1.71 10.94 -15.83
C GLN A 6 0.19 10.77 -15.59
N PRO A 7 -0.62 10.51 -16.63
CA PRO A 7 -2.08 10.34 -16.49
C PRO A 7 -2.48 9.29 -15.44
N VAL A 8 -1.64 8.27 -15.27
CA VAL A 8 -1.79 7.22 -14.25
C VAL A 8 -1.69 7.78 -12.83
N ALA A 9 -0.80 8.73 -12.57
CA ALA A 9 -0.64 9.36 -11.27
C ALA A 9 -1.85 10.25 -10.91
N ILE A 10 -2.43 10.96 -11.89
CA ILE A 10 -3.66 11.74 -11.71
C ILE A 10 -4.83 10.80 -11.35
N LEU A 11 -4.96 9.67 -12.07
CA LEU A 11 -5.98 8.66 -11.79
C LEU A 11 -5.85 8.11 -10.36
N LEU A 12 -4.63 7.79 -9.92
CA LEU A 12 -4.35 7.32 -8.57
C LEU A 12 -4.72 8.35 -7.50
N ILE A 13 -4.35 9.62 -7.70
CA ILE A 13 -4.69 10.72 -6.78
C ILE A 13 -6.21 10.87 -6.66
N ILE A 14 -6.93 10.83 -7.78
CA ILE A 14 -8.40 10.90 -7.78
C ILE A 14 -9.00 9.74 -7.01
N ILE A 15 -8.52 8.50 -7.25
CA ILE A 15 -9.00 7.32 -6.52
C ILE A 15 -8.76 7.47 -5.01
N VAL A 16 -7.58 7.96 -4.59
CA VAL A 16 -7.26 8.18 -3.17
C VAL A 16 -8.18 9.25 -2.56
N ILE A 17 -8.37 10.39 -3.23
CA ILE A 17 -9.25 11.46 -2.76
C ILE A 17 -10.69 10.99 -2.66
N SER A 18 -11.21 10.32 -3.70
CA SER A 18 -12.56 9.74 -3.70
C SER A 18 -12.74 8.73 -2.57
N ASN A 19 -11.74 7.88 -2.33
CA ASN A 19 -11.78 6.90 -1.25
C ASN A 19 -11.83 7.58 0.13
N CYS A 20 -11.05 8.66 0.34
CA CYS A 20 -11.14 9.48 1.55
C CYS A 20 -12.55 10.05 1.77
N PHE A 21 -13.17 10.66 0.75
CA PHE A 21 -14.52 11.22 0.88
C PHE A 21 -15.58 10.15 1.16
N ILE A 22 -15.53 9.03 0.43
CA ILE A 22 -16.45 7.90 0.64
C ILE A 22 -16.23 7.28 2.02
N SER A 23 -15.01 7.37 2.57
CA SER A 23 -14.70 6.84 3.90
C SER A 23 -15.49 7.51 5.04
N PHE A 24 -15.96 8.74 4.85
CA PHE A 24 -16.78 9.45 5.85
C PHE A 24 -18.30 9.38 5.59
N GLY A 25 -18.72 8.73 4.49
CA GLY A 25 -20.13 8.61 4.13
C GLY A 25 -20.94 7.77 5.12
N LYS A 26 -22.18 8.21 5.42
CA LYS A 26 -23.10 7.55 6.37
C LYS A 26 -24.22 6.72 5.72
N SER A 27 -24.41 6.78 4.41
CA SER A 27 -25.50 6.05 3.76
C SER A 27 -25.16 4.58 3.54
N ASN A 28 -26.17 3.71 3.55
CA ASN A 28 -26.00 2.28 3.26
C ASN A 28 -25.39 2.02 1.87
N LEU A 29 -25.72 2.85 0.88
CA LEU A 29 -25.14 2.77 -0.45
C LEU A 29 -23.64 3.13 -0.43
N LEU A 30 -23.26 4.24 0.23
CA LEU A 30 -21.85 4.66 0.35
C LEU A 30 -21.02 3.64 1.13
N ASN A 31 -21.59 3.02 2.17
CA ASN A 31 -20.93 1.94 2.92
C ASN A 31 -20.62 0.73 2.03
N LYS A 32 -21.59 0.28 1.22
CA LYS A 32 -21.38 -0.84 0.29
C LYS A 32 -20.35 -0.50 -0.79
N SER A 33 -20.44 0.69 -1.39
CA SER A 33 -19.48 1.18 -2.38
C SER A 33 -18.06 1.26 -1.82
N TYR A 34 -17.90 1.71 -0.57
CA TYR A 34 -16.60 1.73 0.11
C TYR A 34 -16.01 0.34 0.29
N ILE A 35 -16.82 -0.62 0.76
CA ILE A 35 -16.38 -2.01 0.97
C ILE A 35 -15.87 -2.57 -0.36
N LEU A 36 -16.63 -2.37 -1.44
CA LEU A 36 -16.25 -2.84 -2.78
C LEU A 36 -14.93 -2.20 -3.24
N LEU A 37 -14.83 -0.87 -3.20
CA LEU A 37 -13.63 -0.13 -3.63
C LEU A 37 -12.40 -0.52 -2.81
N SER A 38 -12.53 -0.54 -1.48
CA SER A 38 -11.43 -0.92 -0.59
C SER A 38 -11.01 -2.37 -0.80
N SER A 39 -11.95 -3.29 -1.09
CA SER A 39 -11.63 -4.68 -1.40
C SER A 39 -10.81 -4.77 -2.69
N VAL A 40 -11.23 -4.08 -3.76
CA VAL A 40 -10.49 -4.01 -5.03
C VAL A 40 -9.08 -3.46 -4.80
N LEU A 41 -8.95 -2.37 -4.03
CA LEU A 41 -7.64 -1.80 -3.71
C LEU A 41 -6.78 -2.77 -2.91
N SER A 42 -7.31 -3.40 -1.87
CA SER A 42 -6.55 -4.37 -1.07
C SER A 42 -6.06 -5.56 -1.89
N LEU A 43 -6.88 -6.06 -2.82
CA LEU A 43 -6.50 -7.12 -3.76
C LEU A 43 -5.40 -6.62 -4.72
N ALA A 44 -5.54 -5.42 -5.28
CA ALA A 44 -4.51 -4.82 -6.11
C ALA A 44 -3.19 -4.66 -5.35
N GLY A 45 -3.24 -4.28 -4.07
CA GLY A 45 -2.07 -4.20 -3.19
C GLY A 45 -1.39 -5.55 -3.00
N ILE A 46 -2.15 -6.60 -2.68
CA ILE A 46 -1.61 -7.96 -2.52
C ILE A 46 -0.95 -8.44 -3.83
N VAL A 47 -1.63 -8.27 -4.97
CA VAL A 47 -1.09 -8.64 -6.28
C VAL A 47 0.18 -7.83 -6.60
N GLY A 48 0.19 -6.54 -6.27
CA GLY A 48 1.34 -5.66 -6.43
C GLY A 48 2.55 -6.15 -5.64
N ILE A 49 2.36 -6.50 -4.36
CA ILE A 49 3.42 -7.06 -3.50
C ILE A 49 4.02 -8.33 -4.12
N ILE A 50 3.16 -9.27 -4.57
CA ILE A 50 3.60 -10.55 -5.14
C ILE A 50 4.36 -10.35 -6.46
N THR A 51 3.93 -9.41 -7.30
CA THR A 51 4.44 -9.25 -8.68
C THR A 51 5.64 -8.31 -8.80
N THR A 52 5.88 -7.43 -7.82
CA THR A 52 6.94 -6.42 -7.91
C THR A 52 8.34 -7.04 -7.91
N ARG A 53 8.62 -7.99 -7.01
CA ARG A 53 9.94 -8.65 -6.92
C ARG A 53 10.30 -9.45 -8.18
N PRO A 54 9.43 -10.34 -8.71
CA PRO A 54 9.73 -11.04 -9.97
C PRO A 54 10.02 -10.08 -11.14
N ARG A 55 9.25 -9.00 -11.26
CA ARG A 55 9.46 -7.99 -12.33
C ARG A 55 10.77 -7.23 -12.18
N LEU A 56 11.21 -6.96 -10.94
CA LEU A 56 12.52 -6.37 -10.68
C LEU A 56 13.63 -7.30 -11.18
N ILE A 57 13.58 -8.56 -10.76
CA ILE A 57 14.59 -9.57 -11.08
C ILE A 57 14.67 -9.81 -12.58
N GLU A 58 13.53 -9.97 -13.25
CA GLU A 58 13.46 -10.13 -14.70
C GLU A 58 14.10 -8.95 -15.44
N SER A 59 13.79 -7.72 -15.00
CA SER A 59 14.33 -6.49 -15.60
C SER A 59 15.85 -6.36 -15.39
N LEU A 60 16.35 -6.69 -14.19
CA LEU A 60 17.78 -6.68 -13.88
C LEU A 60 18.55 -7.70 -14.74
N TYR A 61 18.09 -8.95 -14.83
CA TYR A 61 18.76 -9.97 -15.64
C TYR A 61 18.70 -9.66 -17.13
N LYS A 62 17.59 -9.08 -17.61
CA LYS A 62 17.47 -8.66 -19.01
C LYS A 62 18.53 -7.61 -19.36
N ASN A 63 18.76 -6.63 -18.51
CA ASN A 63 19.76 -5.59 -18.77
C ASN A 63 21.19 -6.10 -18.52
N ALA A 64 21.41 -6.97 -17.53
CA ALA A 64 22.69 -7.64 -17.33
C ALA A 64 23.11 -8.48 -18.54
N SER A 65 22.17 -9.22 -19.15
CA SER A 65 22.45 -10.01 -20.37
C SER A 65 22.81 -9.16 -21.60
N ARG A 66 22.52 -7.85 -21.58
CA ARG A 66 22.92 -6.88 -22.61
C ARG A 66 24.29 -6.25 -22.35
N GLY A 67 24.96 -6.64 -21.26
CA GLY A 67 26.23 -6.05 -20.84
C GLY A 67 26.08 -4.65 -20.22
N GLU A 68 24.87 -4.25 -19.86
CA GLU A 68 24.62 -2.92 -19.27
C GLU A 68 25.01 -2.89 -17.78
N PHE A 69 25.02 -4.04 -17.09
CA PHE A 69 25.32 -4.18 -15.66
C PHE A 69 26.36 -5.27 -15.38
N ASP A 70 27.19 -5.05 -14.36
CA ASP A 70 28.03 -6.09 -13.77
C ASP A 70 27.26 -6.91 -12.71
N SER A 71 27.85 -8.03 -12.30
CA SER A 71 27.26 -8.94 -11.29
C SER A 71 27.08 -8.27 -9.93
N ASP A 72 27.98 -7.35 -9.59
CA ASP A 72 28.02 -6.68 -8.29
C ASP A 72 26.87 -5.68 -8.18
N PHE A 73 26.56 -4.96 -9.26
CA PHE A 73 25.41 -4.08 -9.35
C PHE A 73 24.09 -4.84 -9.23
N VAL A 74 23.95 -5.97 -9.94
CA VAL A 74 22.73 -6.80 -9.87
C VAL A 74 22.51 -7.28 -8.42
N THR A 75 23.57 -7.74 -7.77
CA THR A 75 23.52 -8.20 -6.37
C THR A 75 23.10 -7.06 -5.44
N TRP A 76 23.76 -5.90 -5.55
CA TRP A 76 23.42 -4.70 -4.77
C TRP A 76 21.95 -4.28 -4.94
N ALA A 77 21.43 -4.27 -6.18
CA ALA A 77 20.08 -3.85 -6.48
C ALA A 77 19.03 -4.79 -5.86
N ILE A 78 19.26 -6.11 -5.95
CA ILE A 78 18.41 -7.12 -5.33
C ILE A 78 18.45 -7.00 -3.81
N GLU A 79 19.63 -6.89 -3.21
CA GLU A 79 19.78 -6.77 -1.75
C GLU A 79 19.10 -5.52 -1.18
N LYS A 80 19.20 -4.38 -1.88
CA LYS A 80 18.51 -3.14 -1.47
C LYS A 80 17.00 -3.29 -1.50
N PHE A 81 16.47 -3.85 -2.59
CA PHE A 81 15.03 -4.09 -2.68
C PHE A 81 14.56 -5.10 -1.64
N ASP A 82 15.22 -6.25 -1.51
CA ASP A 82 14.82 -7.33 -0.59
C ASP A 82 14.91 -6.87 0.87
N SER A 83 15.94 -6.11 1.24
CA SER A 83 16.08 -5.53 2.58
C SER A 83 14.88 -4.64 2.94
N PHE A 84 14.49 -3.74 2.04
CA PHE A 84 13.30 -2.91 2.24
C PHE A 84 12.03 -3.76 2.27
N ALA A 85 11.87 -4.65 1.28
CA ALA A 85 10.66 -5.43 1.09
C ALA A 85 10.36 -6.31 2.31
N VAL A 86 11.36 -6.98 2.87
CA VAL A 86 11.17 -7.83 4.07
C VAL A 86 10.69 -7.00 5.25
N ILE A 87 11.36 -5.87 5.54
CA ILE A 87 11.02 -5.03 6.70
C ILE A 87 9.63 -4.43 6.55
N SER A 88 9.34 -3.86 5.38
CA SER A 88 8.08 -3.17 5.07
C SER A 88 6.89 -4.13 5.04
N MET A 89 7.04 -5.33 4.46
CA MET A 89 5.99 -6.34 4.47
C MET A 89 5.70 -6.87 5.87
N ILE A 90 6.73 -7.10 6.69
CA ILE A 90 6.56 -7.51 8.09
C ILE A 90 5.79 -6.43 8.86
N ALA A 91 6.19 -5.16 8.73
CA ALA A 91 5.51 -4.04 9.38
C ALA A 91 4.04 -3.94 8.94
N THR A 92 3.78 -4.01 7.64
CA THR A 92 2.43 -3.96 7.05
C THR A 92 1.55 -5.11 7.56
N CYS A 93 2.11 -6.31 7.65
CA CYS A 93 1.43 -7.50 8.17
C CYS A 93 1.08 -7.35 9.65
N LEU A 94 2.05 -6.93 10.48
CA LEU A 94 1.85 -6.71 11.91
C LEU A 94 0.78 -5.65 12.17
N ILE A 95 0.83 -4.51 11.46
CA ILE A 95 -0.18 -3.45 11.55
C ILE A 95 -1.57 -4.01 11.20
N THR A 96 -1.66 -4.75 10.09
CA THR A 96 -2.93 -5.31 9.61
C THR A 96 -3.53 -6.30 10.62
N ILE A 97 -2.72 -7.23 11.12
CA ILE A 97 -3.15 -8.23 12.12
C ILE A 97 -3.57 -7.55 13.41
N PHE A 98 -2.73 -6.66 13.95
CA PHE A 98 -3.00 -5.96 15.21
C PHE A 98 -4.32 -5.17 15.14
N LEU A 99 -4.51 -4.38 14.09
CA LEU A 99 -5.72 -3.57 13.92
C LEU A 99 -6.96 -4.43 13.71
N THR A 100 -6.84 -5.53 12.97
CA THR A 100 -7.96 -6.46 12.73
C THR A 100 -8.39 -7.16 14.01
N ILE A 101 -7.43 -7.64 14.82
CA ILE A 101 -7.70 -8.21 16.15
C ILE A 101 -8.34 -7.17 17.07
N HIS A 102 -7.80 -5.95 17.10
CA HIS A 102 -8.33 -4.88 17.93
C HIS A 102 -9.79 -4.53 17.57
N LEU A 103 -10.10 -4.45 16.27
CA LEU A 103 -11.47 -4.27 15.77
C LEU A 103 -12.41 -5.41 16.20
N PHE A 104 -11.92 -6.66 16.15
CA PHE A 104 -12.72 -7.80 16.56
C PHE A 104 -13.01 -7.80 18.08
N LEU A 105 -12.01 -7.49 18.91
CA LEU A 105 -12.18 -7.41 20.37
C LEU A 105 -13.08 -6.23 20.78
N THR A 106 -13.03 -5.12 20.05
CA THR A 106 -13.83 -3.92 20.32
C THR A 106 -15.19 -3.92 19.61
N ARG A 107 -15.57 -5.02 18.94
CA ARG A 107 -16.80 -5.14 18.14
C ARG A 107 -18.08 -4.74 18.88
N ASN A 108 -18.07 -4.89 20.22
CA ASN A 108 -19.22 -4.59 21.07
C ASN A 108 -19.30 -3.13 21.55
N LYS A 109 -18.20 -2.38 21.51
CA LYS A 109 -18.14 -0.97 21.95
C LYS A 109 -18.61 -0.05 20.80
N ARG A 110 -19.27 1.08 21.10
CA ARG A 110 -19.73 2.08 20.09
C ARG A 110 -19.04 3.43 20.29
N GLY A 111 -19.13 4.29 19.27
CA GLY A 111 -18.77 5.71 19.36
C GLY A 111 -17.28 6.01 19.13
N PHE A 112 -16.73 6.94 19.92
CA PHE A 112 -15.38 7.54 19.79
C PHE A 112 -14.26 6.55 19.44
N VAL A 113 -14.27 5.34 20.03
CA VAL A 113 -13.27 4.29 19.79
C VAL A 113 -13.18 3.90 18.31
N TRP A 114 -14.32 3.77 17.61
CA TRP A 114 -14.33 3.35 16.21
C TRP A 114 -13.86 4.46 15.26
N THR A 115 -14.20 5.71 15.56
CA THR A 115 -13.72 6.87 14.80
C THR A 115 -12.21 7.00 14.93
N ASN A 116 -11.68 6.83 16.14
CA ASN A 116 -10.24 6.87 16.40
C ASN A 116 -9.49 5.75 15.68
N ILE A 117 -10.03 4.53 15.63
CA ILE A 117 -9.38 3.43 14.89
C ILE A 117 -9.22 3.76 13.41
N THR A 118 -10.22 4.37 12.77
CA THR A 118 -10.06 4.81 11.36
C THR A 118 -8.98 5.88 11.23
N GLY A 119 -8.93 6.85 12.15
CA GLY A 119 -7.87 7.84 12.20
C GLY A 119 -6.48 7.19 12.34
N THR A 120 -6.34 6.23 13.25
CA THR A 120 -5.10 5.47 13.46
C THR A 120 -4.69 4.69 12.22
N VAL A 121 -5.62 4.00 11.56
CA VAL A 121 -5.30 3.26 10.33
C VAL A 121 -4.80 4.20 9.25
N ILE A 122 -5.52 5.31 9.00
CA ILE A 122 -5.14 6.31 7.99
C ILE A 122 -3.77 6.92 8.33
N PHE A 123 -3.53 7.24 9.60
CA PHE A 123 -2.26 7.79 10.05
C PHE A 123 -1.10 6.81 9.80
N LEU A 124 -1.27 5.52 10.14
CA LEU A 124 -0.27 4.48 9.89
C LEU A 124 -0.03 4.27 8.39
N MET A 125 -1.09 4.33 7.57
CA MET A 125 -0.95 4.27 6.11
C MET A 125 -0.08 5.41 5.57
N ILE A 126 -0.29 6.64 6.06
CA ILE A 126 0.49 7.81 5.65
C ILE A 126 1.96 7.67 6.09
N ILE A 127 2.22 7.27 7.35
CA ILE A 127 3.59 7.06 7.83
C ILE A 127 4.31 5.99 7.01
N ASN A 128 3.66 4.84 6.76
CA ASN A 128 4.27 3.76 6.00
C ASN A 128 4.61 4.21 4.57
N PHE A 129 3.69 4.96 3.95
CA PHE A 129 3.91 5.56 2.64
C PHE A 129 5.10 6.54 2.62
N LEU A 130 5.17 7.45 3.59
CA LEU A 130 6.28 8.42 3.69
C LEU A 130 7.62 7.74 3.94
N ALA A 131 7.65 6.70 4.77
CA ALA A 131 8.86 5.91 5.03
C ALA A 131 9.37 5.20 3.77
N GLY A 132 8.45 4.61 2.99
CA GLY A 132 8.80 3.97 1.71
C GLY A 132 9.29 4.96 0.65
N VAL A 133 8.65 6.14 0.54
CA VAL A 133 9.13 7.23 -0.34
C VAL A 133 10.52 7.69 0.09
N TRP A 134 10.75 7.92 1.38
CA TRP A 134 12.06 8.33 1.90
C TRP A 134 13.15 7.30 1.57
N TYR A 135 12.87 6.01 1.78
CA TYR A 135 13.81 4.95 1.45
C TYR A 135 14.08 4.89 -0.06
N SER A 136 13.03 5.01 -0.88
CA SER A 136 13.12 5.01 -2.35
C SER A 136 14.07 6.10 -2.87
N LEU A 137 14.00 7.32 -2.31
CA LEU A 137 14.90 8.42 -2.70
C LEU A 137 16.38 8.08 -2.46
N GLY A 138 16.69 7.32 -1.41
CA GLY A 138 18.05 6.85 -1.11
C GLY A 138 18.56 5.74 -2.03
N THR A 139 17.72 5.24 -2.94
CA THR A 139 18.04 4.16 -3.90
C THR A 139 17.95 4.60 -5.36
N ILE A 140 17.82 5.91 -5.61
CA ILE A 140 17.88 6.46 -6.97
C ILE A 140 19.24 6.15 -7.56
N ASN A 141 19.25 5.48 -8.70
CA ASN A 141 20.46 5.14 -9.43
C ASN A 141 20.30 5.47 -10.91
N ILE A 142 21.35 5.99 -11.52
CA ILE A 142 21.37 6.38 -12.94
C ILE A 142 21.28 5.15 -13.85
N LEU A 143 21.82 4.01 -13.40
CA LEU A 143 21.90 2.77 -14.17
C LEU A 143 20.56 2.01 -14.19
N PHE A 144 19.82 2.02 -13.09
CA PHE A 144 18.56 1.28 -12.98
C PHE A 144 17.62 1.88 -11.93
N ASP A 145 16.33 1.91 -12.23
CA ASP A 145 15.29 2.50 -11.38
C ASP A 145 14.85 1.57 -10.23
N VAL A 146 15.76 1.22 -9.32
CA VAL A 146 15.44 0.45 -8.10
C VAL A 146 14.42 1.22 -7.24
N ALA A 147 14.57 2.54 -7.19
CA ALA A 147 13.67 3.46 -6.51
C ALA A 147 12.21 3.31 -6.96
N GLY A 148 11.96 3.19 -8.26
CA GLY A 148 10.63 2.96 -8.82
C GLY A 148 9.98 1.65 -8.37
N TYR A 149 10.76 0.56 -8.28
CA TYR A 149 10.24 -0.72 -7.75
C TYR A 149 9.91 -0.63 -6.26
N ILE A 150 10.74 0.06 -5.46
CA ILE A 150 10.47 0.31 -4.04
C ILE A 150 9.23 1.18 -3.85
N SER A 151 9.06 2.22 -4.68
CA SER A 151 7.87 3.07 -4.67
C SER A 151 6.61 2.28 -5.03
N ASN A 152 6.67 1.40 -6.04
CA ASN A 152 5.56 0.53 -6.42
C ASN A 152 5.19 -0.44 -5.29
N LEU A 153 6.17 -1.01 -4.59
CA LEU A 153 5.93 -1.86 -3.42
C LEU A 153 5.24 -1.05 -2.30
N THR A 154 5.74 0.15 -2.00
CA THR A 154 5.17 1.06 -0.99
C THR A 154 3.70 1.39 -1.28
N VAL A 155 3.35 1.67 -2.54
CA VAL A 155 1.95 1.92 -2.95
C VAL A 155 1.09 0.66 -2.77
N SER A 156 1.66 -0.51 -3.07
CA SER A 156 0.96 -1.78 -2.93
C SER A 156 0.64 -2.10 -1.46
N GLU A 157 1.58 -1.81 -0.56
CA GLU A 157 1.39 -1.94 0.88
C GLU A 157 0.37 -0.94 1.44
N PHE A 158 0.41 0.30 0.96
CA PHE A 158 -0.63 1.29 1.29
C PHE A 158 -2.02 0.79 0.91
N PHE A 159 -2.17 0.15 -0.25
CA PHE A 159 -3.43 -0.47 -0.64
C PHE A 159 -3.80 -1.67 0.23
N ALA A 160 -2.84 -2.54 0.58
CA ALA A 160 -3.09 -3.67 1.48
C ALA A 160 -3.62 -3.22 2.86
N LEU A 161 -3.16 -2.08 3.38
CA LEU A 161 -3.64 -1.50 4.64
C LEU A 161 -5.11 -1.03 4.63
N HIS A 162 -5.84 -1.17 3.51
CA HIS A 162 -7.30 -1.02 3.50
C HIS A 162 -8.02 -2.20 4.17
N ILE A 163 -7.37 -3.35 4.37
CA ILE A 163 -7.97 -4.56 4.97
C ILE A 163 -8.66 -4.28 6.31
N PRO A 164 -8.02 -3.62 7.31
CA PRO A 164 -8.68 -3.30 8.58
C PRO A 164 -9.92 -2.40 8.41
N LEU A 165 -9.92 -1.49 7.43
CA LEU A 165 -11.05 -0.60 7.15
C LEU A 165 -12.25 -1.38 6.57
N ILE A 166 -11.99 -2.37 5.71
CA ILE A 166 -13.01 -3.29 5.20
C ILE A 166 -13.63 -4.07 6.36
N VAL A 167 -12.79 -4.69 7.20
CA VAL A 167 -13.23 -5.48 8.36
C VAL A 167 -14.10 -4.64 9.29
N LYS A 168 -13.66 -3.42 9.60
CA LYS A 168 -14.44 -2.47 10.40
C LYS A 168 -15.85 -2.29 9.83
N ARG A 169 -16.00 -2.00 8.54
CA ARG A 169 -17.32 -1.77 7.95
C ARG A 169 -18.21 -3.01 7.91
N ILE A 170 -17.63 -4.18 7.66
CA ILE A 170 -18.39 -5.45 7.72
C ILE A 170 -18.94 -5.68 9.13
N LEU A 171 -18.15 -5.39 10.17
CA LEU A 171 -18.58 -5.55 11.57
C LEU A 171 -19.68 -4.55 11.97
N ILE A 172 -19.72 -3.35 11.38
CA ILE A 172 -20.84 -2.40 11.55
C ILE A 172 -22.09 -2.92 10.86
N GLY A 173 -21.98 -3.28 9.57
CA GLY A 173 -23.13 -3.68 8.76
C GLY A 173 -23.86 -4.92 9.27
N LYS A 174 -23.15 -5.88 9.89
CA LYS A 174 -23.76 -7.07 10.53
C LYS A 174 -24.60 -6.76 11.78
N ARG A 175 -24.51 -5.56 12.33
CA ARG A 175 -25.24 -5.15 13.55
C ARG A 175 -26.45 -4.25 13.27
N GLU A 176 -26.56 -3.73 12.05
CA GLU A 176 -27.70 -2.90 11.61
C GLU A 176 -28.74 -3.71 10.80
N ALA A 177 -28.42 -4.95 10.45
CA ALA A 177 -29.30 -5.95 9.84
C ALA A 177 -29.79 -6.94 10.90
#